data_AF-A0A968WEE4-F1
#
_entry.id   AF-A0A968WEE4-F1
#
_cell.length_a   1.000
_cell.length_b   1.000
_cell.length_c   1.000
_cell.angle_alpha   90.00
_cell.angle_beta   90.00
_cell.angle_gamma   90.00
#
_symmetry.space_group_name_H-M   'P 1'
#
loop_
_entity.id
_entity.type
_entity.pdbx_description
1 polymer ?
#
loop_
_entity_poly.entity_id
_entity_poly.type
_entity_poly.pdbx_seq_one_letter_code
_entity_poly.pdbx_strand_id
1 'polypeptide(L)'
;IGKRLRLVRDCGCNAFVLDEDYFRTYVKQFGEQSVIEELKFVKEAGGELSPFAESWLRTCNKQLSPEKQPLALPEREQLEKIPHAISVTPRIPQINTQVEEWQNRDRSFDIEEIIRDRIPNLFIVGLGRSGKGMLLANLLRSIQRLRRDKKVFLINGKDDHKEYGYFDGVAAVEKRLNCDAASASAVAEFIEAALSDYDAFVAEHCGALLVIDEGTVIGAKLKSAKASNLLNDRVVGITSSGDSTGKNIWFCAQSPYAGGNGTDLTALSQLTKIALVHKSNLGVIADWKQAKIFRSFDTEKIAKLIDQSEVERAIYYGGTTEWYAMNKLVNYSAFDRDNKQVH
;
A
#
# COMPACT_ATOMS: atom_id res chain seq x y z
N ILE A 1 -10.73 26.81 2.22
CA ILE A 1 -9.60 25.90 2.53
C ILE A 1 -8.35 26.52 1.92
N GLY A 2 -7.36 26.93 2.73
CA GLY A 2 -6.16 27.60 2.22
C GLY A 2 -5.37 26.70 1.26
N LYS A 3 -4.69 27.29 0.26
CA LYS A 3 -3.90 26.57 -0.75
C LYS A 3 -2.94 25.53 -0.14
N ARG A 4 -2.39 25.83 1.06
CA ARG A 4 -1.52 24.92 1.83
C ARG A 4 -2.19 23.59 2.18
N LEU A 5 -3.40 23.62 2.73
CA LEU A 5 -4.15 22.41 3.10
C LEU A 5 -4.56 21.57 1.89
N ARG A 6 -4.70 22.22 0.72
CA ARG A 6 -5.04 21.53 -0.53
C ARG A 6 -3.87 20.68 -1.05
N LEU A 7 -2.65 21.19 -1.04
CA LEU A 7 -1.47 20.43 -1.49
C LEU A 7 -1.14 19.25 -0.56
N VAL A 8 -1.33 19.43 0.75
CA VAL A 8 -1.18 18.32 1.72
C VAL A 8 -2.25 17.26 1.51
N ARG A 9 -3.52 17.66 1.36
CA ARG A 9 -4.66 16.74 1.28
C ARG A 9 -4.79 16.06 -0.09
N ASP A 10 -4.58 16.80 -1.17
CA ASP A 10 -4.85 16.35 -2.54
C ASP A 10 -3.59 15.76 -3.20
N CYS A 11 -2.38 16.20 -2.81
CA CYS A 11 -1.11 15.79 -3.41
C CYS A 11 -0.14 15.11 -2.43
N GLY A 12 -0.48 15.06 -1.13
CA GLY A 12 0.35 14.41 -0.13
C GLY A 12 1.65 15.13 0.21
N CYS A 13 1.86 16.36 -0.25
CA CYS A 13 3.08 17.12 0.03
C CYS A 13 3.07 17.59 1.50
N ASN A 14 3.98 17.09 2.32
CA ASN A 14 4.10 17.46 3.73
C ASN A 14 5.38 18.26 4.02
N ALA A 15 6.47 18.02 3.29
CA ALA A 15 7.79 18.60 3.57
C ALA A 15 7.74 20.13 3.70
N PHE A 16 6.91 20.80 2.92
CA PHE A 16 6.82 22.26 2.94
C PHE A 16 6.10 22.85 4.17
N VAL A 17 5.37 22.05 4.95
CA VAL A 17 4.62 22.48 6.14
C VAL A 17 5.20 21.97 7.46
N LEU A 18 6.22 21.13 7.42
CA LEU A 18 6.85 20.58 8.63
C LEU A 18 7.78 21.61 9.28
N ASP A 19 7.85 21.54 10.61
CA ASP A 19 8.92 22.16 11.40
C ASP A 19 10.23 21.36 11.26
N GLU A 20 11.30 21.86 11.84
CA GLU A 20 12.65 21.31 11.66
C GLU A 20 12.77 19.83 12.10
N ASP A 21 12.23 19.46 13.25
CA ASP A 21 12.39 18.11 13.81
C ASP A 21 11.61 17.08 12.97
N TYR A 22 10.37 17.41 12.61
CA TYR A 22 9.58 16.54 11.73
C TYR A 22 10.13 16.53 10.31
N PHE A 23 10.65 17.66 9.80
CA PHE A 23 11.26 17.72 8.47
C PHE A 23 12.49 16.82 8.37
N ARG A 24 13.39 16.86 9.36
CA ARG A 24 14.59 16.02 9.37
C ARG A 24 14.23 14.53 9.44
N THR A 25 13.21 14.18 10.22
CA THR A 25 12.68 12.82 10.28
C THR A 25 12.08 12.40 8.94
N TYR A 26 11.34 13.30 8.30
CA TYR A 26 10.75 13.09 6.99
C TYR A 26 11.81 12.89 5.90
N VAL A 27 12.88 13.69 5.88
CA VAL A 27 14.02 13.50 4.96
C VAL A 27 14.68 12.13 5.15
N LYS A 28 14.88 11.70 6.40
CA LYS A 28 15.42 10.36 6.68
C LYS A 28 14.50 9.24 6.20
N GLN A 29 13.19 9.44 6.30
CA GLN A 29 12.19 8.43 5.94
C GLN A 29 11.99 8.31 4.43
N PHE A 30 11.99 9.44 3.71
CA PHE A 30 11.63 9.49 2.29
C PHE A 30 12.81 9.71 1.35
N GLY A 31 14.00 10.01 1.88
CA GLY A 31 15.21 10.29 1.11
C GLY A 31 15.29 11.73 0.61
N GLU A 32 16.51 12.26 0.52
CA GLU A 32 16.76 13.67 0.17
C GLU A 32 16.20 14.05 -1.20
N GLN A 33 16.41 13.20 -2.21
CA GLN A 33 15.98 13.47 -3.59
C GLN A 33 14.45 13.61 -3.71
N SER A 34 13.69 12.73 -3.05
CA SER A 34 12.24 12.78 -3.07
C SER A 34 11.70 14.01 -2.34
N VAL A 35 12.34 14.42 -1.25
CA VAL A 35 11.99 15.68 -0.56
C VAL A 35 12.30 16.90 -1.42
N ILE A 36 13.42 16.91 -2.15
CA ILE A 36 13.76 17.99 -3.10
C ILE A 36 12.70 18.11 -4.20
N GLU A 37 12.30 17.00 -4.80
CA GLU A 37 11.26 16.96 -5.84
C GLU A 37 9.91 17.46 -5.30
N GLU A 38 9.54 17.05 -4.09
CA GLU A 38 8.33 17.50 -3.41
C GLU A 38 8.34 19.03 -3.19
N LEU A 39 9.45 19.59 -2.70
CA LEU A 39 9.57 21.04 -2.48
C LEU A 39 9.58 21.85 -3.78
N LYS A 40 10.15 21.30 -4.87
CA LYS A 40 10.10 21.90 -6.21
C LYS A 40 8.67 21.93 -6.74
N PHE A 41 7.96 20.81 -6.64
CA PHE A 41 6.55 20.72 -7.04
C PHE A 41 5.68 21.73 -6.28
N VAL A 42 5.87 21.86 -4.97
CA VAL A 42 5.13 22.85 -4.16
C VAL A 42 5.42 24.28 -4.64
N LYS A 43 6.67 24.61 -4.97
CA LYS A 43 7.04 25.93 -5.53
C LYS A 43 6.39 26.18 -6.90
N GLU A 44 6.40 25.20 -7.79
CA GLU A 44 5.76 25.28 -9.11
C GLU A 44 4.24 25.44 -9.00
N ALA A 45 3.61 24.80 -8.01
CA ALA A 45 2.20 24.96 -7.68
C ALA A 45 1.86 26.28 -6.97
N GLY A 46 2.85 27.17 -6.77
CA GLY A 46 2.68 28.46 -6.09
C GLY A 46 2.44 28.35 -4.58
N GLY A 47 2.91 27.26 -3.95
CA GLY A 47 2.89 27.06 -2.51
C GLY A 47 4.10 27.71 -1.82
N GLU A 48 3.86 28.32 -0.66
CA GLU A 48 4.92 28.87 0.19
C GLU A 48 5.54 27.78 1.05
N LEU A 49 6.87 27.65 0.99
CA LEU A 49 7.62 26.73 1.82
C LEU A 49 7.79 27.26 3.25
N SER A 50 7.94 26.37 4.23
CA SER A 50 8.42 26.77 5.56
C SER A 50 9.84 27.36 5.46
N PRO A 51 10.22 28.29 6.37
CA PRO A 51 11.56 28.90 6.36
C PRO A 51 12.69 27.85 6.41
N PHE A 52 12.46 26.76 7.15
CA PHE A 52 13.40 25.66 7.26
C PHE A 52 13.52 24.88 5.93
N ALA A 53 12.40 24.49 5.32
CA ALA A 53 12.39 23.78 4.05
C ALA A 53 13.05 24.61 2.93
N GLU A 54 12.86 25.93 2.95
CA GLU A 54 13.52 26.83 2.00
C GLU A 54 15.03 26.90 2.22
N SER A 55 15.48 27.03 3.47
CA SER A 55 16.91 27.04 3.83
C SER A 55 17.59 25.72 3.45
N TRP A 56 16.93 24.60 3.74
CA TRP A 56 17.42 23.27 3.41
C TRP A 56 17.54 23.06 1.89
N LEU A 57 16.49 23.41 1.12
CA LEU A 57 16.50 23.31 -0.34
C LEU A 57 17.62 24.16 -0.99
N ARG A 58 17.88 25.36 -0.44
CA ARG A 58 19.00 26.21 -0.89
C ARG A 58 20.35 25.56 -0.61
N THR A 59 20.49 24.86 0.51
CA THR A 59 21.74 24.18 0.90
C THR A 59 22.03 23.00 -0.02
N CYS A 60 21.01 22.18 -0.33
CA CYS A 60 21.14 21.09 -1.29
C CYS A 60 21.48 21.59 -2.71
N ASN A 61 20.86 22.69 -3.15
CA ASN A 61 21.18 23.27 -4.47
C ASN A 61 22.59 23.86 -4.56
N LYS A 62 23.16 24.37 -3.45
CA LYS A 62 24.55 24.87 -3.43
C LYS A 62 25.58 23.75 -3.58
N GLN A 63 25.27 22.54 -3.12
CA GLN A 63 26.15 21.37 -3.29
C GLN A 63 26.11 20.80 -4.72
N LEU A 64 25.15 21.23 -5.55
CA LEU A 64 24.95 20.76 -6.92
C LEU A 64 25.51 21.71 -8.01
N SER A 65 26.16 22.81 -7.63
CA SER A 65 26.78 23.75 -8.58
C SER A 65 28.30 23.52 -8.68
N PRO A 66 28.84 23.08 -9.83
CA PRO A 66 30.29 23.06 -10.06
C PRO A 66 30.75 24.46 -10.50
N GLU A 67 31.04 25.35 -9.55
CA GLU A 67 31.84 26.54 -9.87
C GLU A 67 33.31 26.13 -9.98
N LYS A 68 33.75 25.91 -11.22
CA LYS A 68 35.17 25.96 -11.60
C LYS A 68 35.66 27.39 -11.39
N GLN A 69 36.38 27.65 -10.31
CA GLN A 69 37.38 28.71 -10.29
C GLN A 69 38.74 28.10 -10.68
N PRO A 70 39.42 28.60 -11.72
CA PRO A 70 40.78 28.16 -12.01
C PRO A 70 41.72 28.73 -10.94
N LEU A 71 42.34 27.85 -10.15
CA LEU A 71 43.50 28.25 -9.34
C LEU A 71 44.62 28.69 -10.28
N ALA A 72 44.98 29.97 -10.20
CA ALA A 72 46.22 30.49 -10.77
C ALA A 72 47.41 29.83 -10.06
N LEU A 73 48.32 29.26 -10.85
CA LEU A 73 49.64 28.81 -10.42
C LEU A 73 50.56 30.02 -10.24
N PRO A 74 51.26 30.18 -9.10
CA PRO A 74 52.45 31.01 -9.05
C PRO A 74 53.65 30.24 -9.59
N GLU A 75 54.46 30.96 -10.36
CA GLU A 75 55.74 30.54 -10.94
C GLU A 75 56.76 30.03 -9.92
N ARG A 76 57.66 29.18 -10.45
CA ARG A 76 58.82 28.59 -9.80
C ARG A 76 59.81 29.65 -9.29
N GLU A 77 60.36 29.43 -8.10
CA GLU A 77 61.76 29.74 -7.81
C GLU A 77 62.43 28.61 -7.01
N GLN A 78 63.76 28.58 -7.13
CA GLN A 78 64.63 27.40 -7.10
C GLN A 78 65.17 27.04 -5.71
N LEU A 79 65.59 25.76 -5.61
CA LEU A 79 66.73 25.21 -4.85
C LEU A 79 66.82 25.46 -3.32
N GLU A 80 66.85 24.37 -2.53
CA GLU A 80 68.04 23.93 -1.75
C GLU A 80 67.76 22.66 -0.91
N LYS A 81 68.82 22.15 -0.26
CA LYS A 81 69.17 20.77 0.07
C LYS A 81 68.68 20.24 1.45
N ILE A 82 68.25 18.95 1.48
CA ILE A 82 68.54 17.84 2.45
C ILE A 82 68.07 18.02 3.94
N PRO A 83 67.84 17.00 4.84
CA PRO A 83 67.78 15.51 4.76
C PRO A 83 66.51 14.84 5.35
N HIS A 84 66.39 13.52 5.09
CA HIS A 84 65.72 12.45 5.84
C HIS A 84 64.67 12.76 6.93
N ALA A 85 63.42 12.34 6.70
CA ALA A 85 62.50 11.91 7.76
C ALA A 85 61.46 10.89 7.23
N ILE A 86 61.57 9.66 7.76
CA ILE A 86 60.51 8.70 8.10
C ILE A 86 59.38 8.49 7.07
N SER A 87 59.44 7.35 6.37
CA SER A 87 58.31 6.77 5.65
C SER A 87 57.24 6.32 6.66
N VAL A 88 56.21 7.15 6.84
CA VAL A 88 54.93 6.71 7.42
C VAL A 88 53.97 6.53 6.26
N THR A 89 53.82 5.31 5.79
CA THR A 89 52.70 4.94 4.90
C THR A 89 51.38 5.24 5.62
N PRO A 90 50.49 6.07 5.06
CA PRO A 90 49.13 6.18 5.58
C PRO A 90 48.42 4.85 5.28
N ARG A 91 48.02 4.13 6.33
CA ARG A 91 47.05 3.02 6.20
C ARG A 91 45.73 3.64 5.74
N ILE A 92 45.45 3.54 4.45
CA ILE A 92 44.10 3.71 3.92
C ILE A 92 43.25 2.63 4.60
N PRO A 93 42.17 2.99 5.34
CA PRO A 93 41.24 2.00 5.84
C PRO A 93 40.65 1.29 4.63
N GLN A 94 40.91 -0.01 4.49
CA GLN A 94 40.16 -0.84 3.57
C GLN A 94 38.71 -0.83 4.05
N ILE A 95 37.88 -0.02 3.39
CA ILE A 95 36.43 -0.15 3.48
C ILE A 95 36.13 -1.50 2.84
N ASN A 96 35.97 -2.52 3.67
CA ASN A 96 35.34 -3.78 3.28
C ASN A 96 33.89 -3.43 2.96
N THR A 97 33.63 -3.06 1.70
CA THR A 97 32.28 -3.12 1.13
C THR A 97 31.95 -4.59 1.03
N GLN A 98 31.50 -5.19 2.15
CA GLN A 98 30.71 -6.40 2.07
C GLN A 98 29.44 -5.99 1.34
N VAL A 99 29.42 -6.22 0.04
CA VAL A 99 28.18 -6.35 -0.69
C VAL A 99 27.47 -7.50 -0.02
N GLU A 100 26.45 -7.20 0.78
CA GLU A 100 25.50 -8.22 1.21
C GLU A 100 24.94 -8.83 -0.07
N GLU A 101 25.47 -9.98 -0.46
CA GLU A 101 24.80 -10.87 -1.39
C GLU A 101 23.45 -11.13 -0.78
N TRP A 102 22.42 -10.50 -1.36
CA TRP A 102 21.04 -10.81 -1.09
C TRP A 102 20.87 -12.30 -1.36
N GLN A 103 20.94 -13.10 -0.30
CA GLN A 103 20.56 -14.51 -0.37
C GLN A 103 19.09 -14.53 -0.76
N ASN A 104 18.89 -14.71 -2.06
CA ASN A 104 17.63 -14.92 -2.75
C ASN A 104 17.07 -16.24 -2.21
N ARG A 105 16.55 -16.23 -0.98
CA ARG A 105 15.73 -17.34 -0.51
C ARG A 105 14.47 -17.26 -1.34
N ASP A 106 14.25 -18.27 -2.18
CA ASP A 106 12.98 -18.62 -2.82
C ASP A 106 11.87 -18.68 -1.76
N ARG A 107 11.39 -17.54 -1.29
CA ARG A 107 10.26 -17.45 -0.37
C ARG A 107 9.01 -17.35 -1.22
N SER A 108 8.54 -18.51 -1.68
CA SER A 108 7.19 -18.67 -2.16
C SER A 108 6.21 -18.21 -1.07
N PHE A 109 5.26 -17.34 -1.38
CA PHE A 109 4.31 -16.84 -0.38
C PHE A 109 3.19 -17.84 -0.14
N ASP A 110 3.09 -18.37 1.08
CA ASP A 110 1.95 -19.16 1.52
C ASP A 110 0.87 -18.23 2.07
N ILE A 111 -0.26 -18.12 1.35
CA ILE A 111 -1.38 -17.27 1.77
C ILE A 111 -1.97 -17.70 3.11
N GLU A 112 -1.79 -18.94 3.54
CA GLU A 112 -2.31 -19.42 4.82
C GLU A 112 -1.54 -18.87 6.00
N GLU A 113 -0.28 -18.44 5.80
CA GLU A 113 0.49 -17.70 6.81
C GLU A 113 -0.25 -16.45 7.27
N ILE A 114 -1.05 -15.82 6.40
CA ILE A 114 -1.83 -14.62 6.74
C ILE A 114 -2.81 -14.89 7.90
N ILE A 115 -3.38 -16.09 7.95
CA ILE A 115 -4.46 -16.45 8.89
C ILE A 115 -4.08 -17.56 9.87
N ARG A 116 -2.81 -18.01 9.85
CA ARG A 116 -2.34 -19.20 10.56
C ARG A 116 -2.59 -19.11 12.06
N ASP A 117 -2.19 -17.99 12.67
CA ASP A 117 -2.28 -17.80 14.12
C ASP A 117 -3.61 -17.13 14.52
N ARG A 118 -4.01 -16.09 13.81
CA ARG A 118 -5.27 -15.36 14.02
C ARG A 118 -5.80 -14.84 12.69
N ILE A 119 -7.08 -14.48 12.66
CA ILE A 119 -7.68 -13.78 11.50
C ILE A 119 -7.41 -12.28 11.69
N PRO A 120 -6.53 -11.65 10.88
CA PRO A 120 -6.29 -10.22 10.96
C PRO A 120 -7.43 -9.42 10.32
N ASN A 121 -7.52 -8.14 10.67
CA ASN A 121 -8.29 -7.18 9.88
C ASN A 121 -7.45 -6.80 8.66
N LEU A 122 -7.99 -6.98 7.44
CA LEU A 122 -7.24 -6.85 6.19
C LEU A 122 -7.75 -5.70 5.35
N PHE A 123 -6.80 -5.04 4.69
CA PHE A 123 -7.07 -4.20 3.53
C PHE A 123 -6.35 -4.79 2.33
N ILE A 124 -7.12 -5.31 1.38
CA ILE A 124 -6.62 -6.00 0.19
C ILE A 124 -6.78 -5.06 -0.99
N VAL A 125 -5.67 -4.64 -1.59
CA VAL A 125 -5.66 -3.70 -2.72
C VAL A 125 -5.05 -4.33 -3.96
N GLY A 126 -5.60 -4.00 -5.12
CA GLY A 126 -5.14 -4.54 -6.39
C GLY A 126 -5.99 -4.00 -7.53
N LEU A 127 -5.38 -3.61 -8.64
CA LEU A 127 -6.15 -3.17 -9.80
C LEU A 127 -6.99 -4.32 -10.39
N GLY A 128 -7.84 -4.00 -11.37
CA GLY A 128 -8.55 -5.02 -12.13
C GLY A 128 -7.59 -6.12 -12.62
N ARG A 129 -8.03 -7.38 -12.54
CA ARG A 129 -7.27 -8.58 -12.98
C ARG A 129 -6.01 -8.91 -12.16
N SER A 130 -5.76 -8.22 -11.04
CA SER A 130 -4.60 -8.52 -10.17
C SER A 130 -4.72 -9.85 -9.41
N GLY A 131 -5.88 -10.51 -9.42
CA GLY A 131 -6.11 -11.76 -8.70
C GLY A 131 -6.74 -11.61 -7.30
N LYS A 132 -7.27 -10.41 -6.95
CA LYS A 132 -7.95 -10.18 -5.65
C LYS A 132 -9.03 -11.21 -5.34
N GLY A 133 -9.93 -11.48 -6.29
CA GLY A 133 -11.02 -12.45 -6.12
C GLY A 133 -10.49 -13.85 -5.85
N MET A 134 -9.45 -14.28 -6.56
CA MET A 134 -8.78 -15.56 -6.30
C MET A 134 -8.13 -15.60 -4.92
N LEU A 135 -7.40 -14.56 -4.53
CA LEU A 135 -6.81 -14.48 -3.18
C LEU A 135 -7.88 -14.58 -2.10
N LEU A 136 -8.94 -13.79 -2.22
CA LEU A 136 -10.04 -13.76 -1.27
C LEU A 136 -10.74 -15.13 -1.18
N ALA A 137 -11.07 -15.73 -2.32
CA ALA A 137 -11.69 -17.05 -2.40
C ALA A 137 -10.85 -18.15 -1.74
N ASN A 138 -9.53 -18.13 -1.94
CA ASN A 138 -8.62 -19.11 -1.34
C ASN A 138 -8.46 -18.86 0.17
N LEU A 139 -8.26 -17.61 0.59
CA LEU A 139 -8.18 -17.26 2.01
C LEU A 139 -9.43 -17.64 2.80
N LEU A 140 -10.63 -17.40 2.24
CA LEU A 140 -11.89 -17.76 2.87
C LEU A 140 -12.05 -19.29 3.00
N ARG A 141 -11.61 -20.06 2.00
CA ARG A 141 -11.58 -21.53 2.09
C ARG A 141 -10.59 -22.01 3.15
N SER A 142 -9.43 -21.37 3.26
CA SER A 142 -8.47 -21.67 4.33
C SER A 142 -9.06 -21.35 5.70
N ILE A 143 -9.85 -20.28 5.86
CA ILE A 143 -10.63 -20.03 7.10
C ILE A 143 -11.60 -21.17 7.38
N GLN A 144 -12.45 -21.56 6.42
CA GLN A 144 -13.41 -22.65 6.63
C GLN A 144 -12.74 -23.96 7.02
N ARG A 145 -11.53 -24.22 6.52
CA ARG A 145 -10.75 -25.41 6.87
C ARG A 145 -10.10 -25.31 8.25
N LEU A 146 -9.47 -24.18 8.57
CA LEU A 146 -8.62 -23.98 9.75
C LEU A 146 -9.35 -23.40 10.98
N ARG A 147 -10.52 -22.79 10.78
CA ARG A 147 -11.31 -22.03 11.77
C ARG A 147 -12.80 -22.18 11.48
N ARG A 148 -13.33 -23.41 11.62
CA ARG A 148 -14.73 -23.79 11.27
C ARG A 148 -15.81 -23.03 12.07
N ASP A 149 -15.42 -22.52 13.24
CA ASP A 149 -16.22 -21.69 14.11
C ASP A 149 -16.44 -20.27 13.54
N LYS A 150 -15.51 -19.78 12.71
CA LYS A 150 -15.61 -18.46 12.12
C LYS A 150 -16.63 -18.43 10.99
N LYS A 151 -17.69 -17.65 11.16
CA LYS A 151 -18.66 -17.38 10.10
C LYS A 151 -18.27 -16.16 9.28
N VAL A 152 -18.57 -16.23 7.98
CA VAL A 152 -18.24 -15.19 6.99
C VAL A 152 -19.52 -14.54 6.52
N PHE A 153 -19.59 -13.22 6.64
CA PHE A 153 -20.62 -12.37 6.08
C PHE A 153 -20.00 -11.51 4.98
N LEU A 154 -20.47 -11.66 3.75
CA LEU A 154 -19.91 -11.01 2.58
C LEU A 154 -20.87 -9.95 2.02
N ILE A 155 -20.34 -8.76 1.76
CA ILE A 155 -20.97 -7.73 0.95
C ILE A 155 -20.20 -7.66 -0.37
N ASN A 156 -20.89 -7.98 -1.46
CA ASN A 156 -20.32 -8.07 -2.80
C ASN A 156 -20.93 -7.00 -3.71
N GLY A 157 -20.13 -5.97 -4.02
CA GLY A 157 -20.56 -4.82 -4.83
C GLY A 157 -20.53 -5.03 -6.35
N LYS A 158 -20.23 -6.24 -6.83
CA LYS A 158 -20.05 -6.52 -8.26
C LYS A 158 -21.24 -7.23 -8.89
N ASP A 159 -21.81 -8.19 -8.17
CA ASP A 159 -22.92 -9.04 -8.64
C ASP A 159 -22.71 -9.61 -10.06
N ASP A 160 -21.50 -10.12 -10.32
CA ASP A 160 -21.14 -10.76 -11.59
C ASP A 160 -21.24 -12.29 -11.47
N HIS A 161 -22.19 -12.89 -12.21
CA HIS A 161 -22.44 -14.33 -12.25
C HIS A 161 -21.19 -15.18 -12.53
N LYS A 162 -20.22 -14.64 -13.27
CA LYS A 162 -18.96 -15.36 -13.56
C LYS A 162 -18.09 -15.57 -12.32
N GLU A 163 -18.27 -14.73 -11.31
CA GLU A 163 -17.47 -14.70 -10.09
C GLU A 163 -18.19 -15.32 -8.89
N TYR A 164 -19.38 -15.90 -9.09
CA TYR A 164 -20.17 -16.50 -8.00
C TYR A 164 -19.44 -17.66 -7.32
N GLY A 165 -18.71 -18.48 -8.10
CA GLY A 165 -17.95 -19.61 -7.56
C GLY A 165 -16.81 -19.21 -6.61
N TYR A 166 -16.34 -17.95 -6.62
CA TYR A 166 -15.36 -17.49 -5.63
C TYR A 166 -15.88 -17.60 -4.19
N PHE A 167 -17.17 -17.37 -3.98
CA PHE A 167 -17.78 -17.30 -2.65
C PHE A 167 -18.71 -18.46 -2.32
N ASP A 168 -18.98 -19.32 -3.31
CA ASP A 168 -19.78 -20.52 -3.13
C ASP A 168 -19.21 -21.44 -2.04
N GLY A 169 -20.06 -21.83 -1.10
CA GLY A 169 -19.74 -22.68 0.04
C GLY A 169 -18.83 -22.05 1.12
N VAL A 170 -18.40 -20.78 1.00
CA VAL A 170 -17.52 -20.14 2.00
C VAL A 170 -18.12 -18.94 2.73
N ALA A 171 -19.06 -18.23 2.11
CA ALA A 171 -19.84 -17.19 2.75
C ALA A 171 -21.12 -17.81 3.36
N ALA A 172 -21.33 -17.62 4.65
CA ALA A 172 -22.56 -18.05 5.30
C ALA A 172 -23.73 -17.14 4.92
N VAL A 173 -23.45 -15.85 4.75
CA VAL A 173 -24.36 -14.86 4.19
C VAL A 173 -23.61 -14.08 3.12
N GLU A 174 -24.24 -13.88 1.97
CA GLU A 174 -23.74 -13.00 0.93
C GLU A 174 -24.84 -12.03 0.48
N LYS A 175 -24.55 -10.74 0.60
CA LYS A 175 -25.38 -9.65 0.09
C LYS A 175 -24.75 -9.14 -1.19
N ARG A 176 -25.52 -9.11 -2.28
CA ARG A 176 -25.02 -8.73 -3.61
C ARG A 176 -25.78 -7.51 -4.14
N LEU A 177 -25.06 -6.59 -4.76
CA LEU A 177 -25.63 -5.51 -5.56
C LEU A 177 -24.61 -5.13 -6.62
N ASN A 178 -25.05 -4.94 -7.87
CA ASN A 178 -24.19 -4.33 -8.88
C ASN A 178 -24.06 -2.82 -8.61
N CYS A 179 -23.05 -2.44 -7.82
CA CYS A 179 -22.85 -1.05 -7.38
C CYS A 179 -22.40 -0.11 -8.52
N ASP A 180 -21.85 -0.65 -9.61
CA ASP A 180 -21.50 0.14 -10.79
C ASP A 180 -22.76 0.68 -11.47
N ALA A 181 -23.72 -0.21 -11.72
CA ALA A 181 -25.00 0.10 -12.35
C ALA A 181 -25.99 0.83 -11.43
N ALA A 182 -25.93 0.57 -10.12
CA ALA A 182 -26.86 1.15 -9.15
C ALA A 182 -26.63 2.66 -8.92
N SER A 183 -27.69 3.38 -8.54
CA SER A 183 -27.60 4.78 -8.12
C SER A 183 -26.87 4.92 -6.78
N ALA A 184 -26.34 6.11 -6.50
CA ALA A 184 -25.65 6.38 -5.23
C ALA A 184 -26.55 6.16 -4.00
N SER A 185 -27.83 6.53 -4.07
CA SER A 185 -28.80 6.31 -2.99
C SER A 185 -29.11 4.82 -2.79
N ALA A 186 -29.30 4.06 -3.88
CA ALA A 186 -29.56 2.63 -3.80
C ALA A 186 -28.36 1.87 -3.19
N VAL A 187 -27.13 2.27 -3.53
CA VAL A 187 -25.94 1.70 -2.89
C VAL A 187 -25.89 2.05 -1.39
N ALA A 188 -26.23 3.27 -1.00
CA ALA A 188 -26.26 3.66 0.41
C ALA A 188 -27.29 2.85 1.21
N GLU A 189 -28.52 2.73 0.72
CA GLU A 189 -29.59 1.94 1.34
C GLU A 189 -29.20 0.46 1.44
N PHE A 190 -28.61 -0.10 0.39
CA PHE A 190 -28.13 -1.48 0.37
C PHE A 190 -27.05 -1.72 1.43
N ILE A 191 -26.05 -0.83 1.53
CA ILE A 191 -24.97 -0.96 2.51
C ILE A 191 -25.50 -0.82 3.94
N GLU A 192 -26.39 0.14 4.18
CA GLU A 192 -27.01 0.32 5.50
C GLU A 192 -27.80 -0.93 5.93
N ALA A 193 -28.64 -1.48 5.04
CA ALA A 193 -29.37 -2.71 5.30
C ALA A 193 -28.43 -3.91 5.52
N ALA A 194 -27.40 -4.07 4.68
CA ALA A 194 -26.44 -5.16 4.82
C ALA A 194 -25.63 -5.09 6.13
N LEU A 195 -25.29 -3.88 6.59
CA LEU A 195 -24.60 -3.69 7.87
C LEU A 195 -25.52 -3.95 9.06
N SER A 196 -26.81 -3.62 8.96
CA SER A 196 -27.81 -3.97 9.97
C SER A 196 -27.99 -5.49 10.09
N ASP A 197 -28.08 -6.19 8.95
CA ASP A 197 -28.13 -7.65 8.91
C ASP A 197 -26.85 -8.28 9.49
N TYR A 198 -25.69 -7.68 9.22
CA TYR A 198 -24.43 -8.11 9.81
C TYR A 198 -24.42 -8.00 11.34
N ASP A 199 -24.99 -6.95 11.91
CA ASP A 199 -25.08 -6.80 13.37
C ASP A 199 -25.95 -7.91 14.01
N ALA A 200 -27.07 -8.25 13.38
CA ALA A 200 -27.89 -9.38 13.80
C ALA A 200 -27.13 -10.71 13.68
N PHE A 201 -26.44 -10.92 12.56
CA PHE A 201 -25.64 -12.12 12.31
C PHE A 201 -24.50 -12.31 13.32
N VAL A 202 -23.82 -11.22 13.70
CA VAL A 202 -22.77 -11.24 14.71
C VAL A 202 -23.30 -11.63 16.10
N ALA A 203 -24.51 -11.16 16.44
CA ALA A 203 -25.14 -11.49 17.71
C ALA A 203 -25.50 -12.99 17.81
N GLU A 204 -25.87 -13.61 16.69
CA GLU A 204 -26.17 -15.05 16.61
C GLU A 204 -24.91 -15.93 16.72
N HIS A 205 -23.78 -15.46 16.18
CA HIS A 205 -22.57 -16.28 16.03
C HIS A 205 -21.41 -15.92 16.96
N CYS A 206 -21.62 -15.05 17.95
CA CYS A 206 -20.58 -14.61 18.89
C CYS A 206 -19.34 -14.03 18.19
N GLY A 207 -19.56 -13.27 17.11
CA GLY A 207 -18.52 -12.75 16.24
C GLY A 207 -18.59 -13.31 14.81
N ALA A 208 -18.03 -12.57 13.85
CA ALA A 208 -17.99 -12.96 12.45
C ALA A 208 -16.86 -12.23 11.72
N LEU A 209 -16.52 -12.72 10.53
CA LEU A 209 -15.71 -11.99 9.56
C LEU A 209 -16.64 -11.25 8.59
N LEU A 210 -16.57 -9.91 8.60
CA LEU A 210 -17.16 -9.07 7.57
C LEU A 210 -16.20 -8.94 6.39
N VAL A 211 -16.65 -9.28 5.19
CA VAL A 211 -15.90 -9.05 3.96
C VAL A 211 -16.65 -8.01 3.12
N ILE A 212 -15.96 -6.96 2.71
CA ILE A 212 -16.47 -5.96 1.78
C ILE A 212 -15.64 -6.06 0.51
N ASP A 213 -16.25 -6.57 -0.56
CA ASP A 213 -15.64 -6.62 -1.88
C ASP A 213 -16.07 -5.43 -2.75
N GLU A 214 -15.19 -5.00 -3.64
CA GLU A 214 -15.34 -3.78 -4.47
C GLU A 214 -15.53 -2.47 -3.67
N GLY A 215 -14.81 -2.34 -2.55
CA GLY A 215 -14.86 -1.18 -1.66
C GLY A 215 -14.53 0.17 -2.33
N THR A 216 -13.80 0.18 -3.45
CA THR A 216 -13.57 1.42 -4.23
C THR A 216 -14.85 1.93 -4.89
N VAL A 217 -15.61 1.06 -5.55
CA VAL A 217 -16.87 1.45 -6.22
C VAL A 217 -17.91 1.82 -5.17
N ILE A 218 -18.05 0.99 -4.13
CA ILE A 218 -18.97 1.25 -3.01
C ILE A 218 -18.62 2.59 -2.37
N GLY A 219 -17.36 2.81 -2.01
CA GLY A 219 -16.91 4.03 -1.35
C GLY A 219 -17.14 5.29 -2.18
N ALA A 220 -16.91 5.23 -3.50
CA ALA A 220 -17.21 6.34 -4.41
C ALA A 220 -18.72 6.67 -4.42
N LYS A 221 -19.58 5.67 -4.51
CA LYS A 221 -21.05 5.85 -4.50
C LYS A 221 -21.55 6.40 -3.16
N LEU A 222 -21.03 5.89 -2.04
CA LEU A 222 -21.36 6.40 -0.70
C LEU A 222 -20.93 7.87 -0.51
N LYS A 223 -19.76 8.24 -1.04
CA LYS A 223 -19.32 9.65 -1.03
C LYS A 223 -20.29 10.54 -1.81
N SER A 224 -20.74 10.10 -2.99
CA SER A 224 -21.74 10.82 -3.78
C SER A 224 -23.09 10.91 -3.05
N ALA A 225 -23.46 9.90 -2.27
CA ALA A 225 -24.66 9.89 -1.44
C ALA A 225 -24.50 10.66 -0.10
N LYS A 226 -23.32 11.22 0.20
CA LYS A 226 -22.97 11.83 1.51
C LYS A 226 -23.10 10.84 2.70
N ALA A 227 -22.90 9.56 2.43
CA ALA A 227 -22.99 8.46 3.39
C ALA A 227 -21.64 7.74 3.59
N SER A 228 -20.51 8.43 3.38
CA SER A 228 -19.15 7.86 3.50
C SER A 228 -18.85 7.31 4.90
N ASN A 229 -19.51 7.83 5.92
CA ASN A 229 -19.23 7.44 7.30
C ASN A 229 -19.67 6.01 7.61
N LEU A 230 -20.64 5.43 6.86
CA LEU A 230 -21.15 4.08 7.11
C LEU A 230 -20.03 3.02 7.13
N LEU A 231 -19.15 3.05 6.13
CA LEU A 231 -18.03 2.11 6.06
C LEU A 231 -16.90 2.50 7.02
N ASN A 232 -16.62 3.80 7.15
CA ASN A 232 -15.55 4.29 8.01
C ASN A 232 -15.80 3.92 9.47
N ASP A 233 -17.01 4.21 9.97
CA ASP A 233 -17.42 3.92 11.34
C ASP A 233 -17.41 2.42 11.60
N ARG A 234 -17.78 1.60 10.60
CA ARG A 234 -17.73 0.14 10.69
C ARG A 234 -16.29 -0.37 10.80
N VAL A 235 -15.39 0.11 9.94
CA VAL A 235 -13.96 -0.27 9.99
C VAL A 235 -13.35 0.14 11.33
N VAL A 236 -13.60 1.37 11.79
CA VAL A 236 -13.09 1.88 13.08
C VAL A 236 -13.67 1.10 14.25
N GLY A 237 -14.98 0.80 14.24
CA GLY A 237 -15.62 0.04 15.31
C GLY A 237 -15.08 -1.38 15.45
N ILE A 238 -14.88 -2.08 14.33
CA ILE A 238 -14.32 -3.44 14.34
C ILE A 238 -12.82 -3.42 14.68
N THR A 239 -12.05 -2.47 14.16
CA THR A 239 -10.60 -2.44 14.43
C THR A 239 -10.26 -1.99 15.85
N SER A 240 -11.09 -1.14 16.46
CA SER A 240 -10.86 -0.65 17.82
C SER A 240 -11.39 -1.58 18.92
N SER A 241 -12.52 -2.26 18.69
CA SER A 241 -13.23 -3.03 19.72
C SER A 241 -13.67 -4.44 19.28
N GLY A 242 -13.35 -4.83 18.04
CA GLY A 242 -13.81 -6.09 17.45
C GLY A 242 -13.04 -7.32 17.94
N ASP A 243 -11.76 -7.19 18.30
CA ASP A 243 -10.92 -8.34 18.67
C ASP A 243 -11.45 -9.06 19.92
N SER A 244 -11.89 -8.31 20.93
CA SER A 244 -12.51 -8.85 22.15
C SER A 244 -13.89 -9.49 21.93
N THR A 245 -14.53 -9.20 20.79
CA THR A 245 -15.86 -9.70 20.42
C THR A 245 -15.82 -10.67 19.23
N GLY A 246 -14.62 -11.13 18.85
CA GLY A 246 -14.44 -12.06 17.74
C GLY A 246 -14.88 -11.49 16.39
N LYS A 247 -14.87 -10.16 16.19
CA LYS A 247 -15.22 -9.50 14.92
C LYS A 247 -13.97 -9.18 14.13
N ASN A 248 -13.98 -9.50 12.83
CA ASN A 248 -12.93 -9.10 11.91
C ASN A 248 -13.52 -8.45 10.66
N ILE A 249 -12.69 -7.67 9.96
CA ILE A 249 -13.07 -7.02 8.72
C ILE A 249 -11.99 -7.16 7.64
N TRP A 250 -12.39 -7.61 6.46
CA TRP A 250 -11.58 -7.61 5.24
C TRP A 250 -12.19 -6.65 4.23
N PHE A 251 -11.43 -5.64 3.83
CA PHE A 251 -11.85 -4.60 2.91
C PHE A 251 -11.05 -4.69 1.61
N CYS A 252 -11.70 -5.02 0.51
CA CYS A 252 -11.05 -5.18 -0.79
C CYS A 252 -11.29 -3.94 -1.66
N ALA A 253 -10.22 -3.41 -2.26
CA ALA A 253 -10.24 -2.18 -3.03
C ALA A 253 -9.36 -2.26 -4.27
N GLN A 254 -9.59 -1.35 -5.22
CA GLN A 254 -8.77 -1.18 -6.40
C GLN A 254 -7.66 -0.14 -6.22
N SER A 255 -7.85 0.81 -5.31
CA SER A 255 -6.93 1.91 -5.05
C SER A 255 -6.38 1.85 -3.62
N PRO A 256 -5.09 2.15 -3.40
CA PRO A 256 -4.52 2.22 -2.06
C PRO A 256 -4.84 3.54 -1.35
N TYR A 257 -5.37 4.54 -2.07
CA TYR A 257 -5.64 5.86 -1.52
C TYR A 257 -7.01 5.90 -0.84
N ALA A 258 -7.02 6.30 0.44
CA ALA A 258 -8.22 6.35 1.27
C ALA A 258 -9.39 7.11 0.63
N GLY A 259 -9.11 8.29 0.06
CA GLY A 259 -10.13 9.16 -0.53
C GLY A 259 -10.89 8.57 -1.73
N GLY A 260 -10.33 7.55 -2.40
CA GLY A 260 -10.97 6.80 -3.48
C GLY A 260 -11.87 5.66 -3.01
N ASN A 261 -11.75 5.25 -1.74
CA ASN A 261 -12.43 4.08 -1.17
C ASN A 261 -13.55 4.46 -0.20
N GLY A 262 -13.91 5.75 -0.12
CA GLY A 262 -14.95 6.22 0.82
C GLY A 262 -14.60 6.02 2.30
N THR A 263 -13.31 5.82 2.60
CA THR A 263 -12.74 5.64 3.94
C THR A 263 -11.68 6.71 4.17
N ASP A 264 -11.25 6.90 5.42
CA ASP A 264 -10.11 7.75 5.72
C ASP A 264 -8.82 6.93 5.97
N LEU A 265 -7.70 7.65 6.08
CA LEU A 265 -6.38 7.06 6.35
C LEU A 265 -6.31 6.45 7.76
N THR A 266 -7.14 6.92 8.69
CA THR A 266 -7.16 6.46 10.09
C THR A 266 -7.78 5.06 10.17
N ALA A 267 -8.91 4.83 9.50
CA ALA A 267 -9.55 3.53 9.42
C ALA A 267 -8.66 2.54 8.68
N LEU A 268 -8.03 2.96 7.58
CA LEU A 268 -7.12 2.09 6.85
C LEU A 268 -5.86 1.77 7.65
N SER A 269 -5.25 2.69 8.41
CA SER A 269 -3.99 2.42 9.10
C SER A 269 -4.07 1.27 10.12
N GLN A 270 -5.27 0.96 10.61
CA GLN A 270 -5.53 -0.14 11.55
C GLN A 270 -5.62 -1.52 10.87
N LEU A 271 -5.60 -1.59 9.54
CA LEU A 271 -5.73 -2.84 8.77
C LEU A 271 -4.37 -3.32 8.28
N THR A 272 -4.10 -4.62 8.42
CA THR A 272 -2.93 -5.24 7.78
C THR A 272 -3.11 -5.21 6.26
N LYS A 273 -2.08 -4.72 5.57
CA LYS A 273 -2.13 -4.42 4.14
C LYS A 273 -1.73 -5.63 3.32
N ILE A 274 -2.50 -5.91 2.28
CA ILE A 274 -2.12 -6.83 1.21
C ILE A 274 -2.25 -6.07 -0.10
N ALA A 275 -1.20 -6.06 -0.91
CA ALA A 275 -1.29 -5.51 -2.27
C ALA A 275 -0.96 -6.58 -3.30
N LEU A 276 -1.76 -6.65 -4.36
CA LEU A 276 -1.53 -7.54 -5.50
C LEU A 276 -1.22 -6.72 -6.74
N VAL A 277 -0.13 -7.09 -7.39
CA VAL A 277 0.35 -6.50 -8.62
C VAL A 277 0.43 -7.56 -9.68
N HIS A 278 -0.13 -7.27 -10.86
CA HIS A 278 0.07 -8.06 -12.06
C HIS A 278 0.99 -7.30 -13.03
N LYS A 279 1.77 -8.03 -13.83
CA LYS A 279 2.70 -7.46 -14.83
C LYS A 279 2.10 -6.37 -15.71
N SER A 280 0.86 -6.55 -16.17
CA SER A 280 0.15 -5.55 -17.01
C SER A 280 -0.06 -4.20 -16.35
N ASN A 281 0.04 -4.15 -15.01
CA ASN A 281 -0.32 -2.98 -14.22
C ASN A 281 0.90 -2.28 -13.62
N LEU A 282 2.13 -2.78 -13.87
CA LEU A 282 3.37 -2.27 -13.25
C LEU A 282 3.56 -0.76 -13.46
N GLY A 283 3.24 -0.25 -14.65
CA GLY A 283 3.33 1.18 -14.95
C GLY A 283 2.34 2.05 -14.17
N VAL A 284 1.12 1.54 -13.92
CA VAL A 284 0.06 2.28 -13.21
C VAL A 284 0.28 2.30 -11.71
N ILE A 285 0.87 1.24 -11.16
CA ILE A 285 1.13 1.16 -9.72
C ILE A 285 2.39 1.91 -9.30
N ALA A 286 3.20 2.44 -10.21
CA ALA A 286 4.38 3.24 -9.85
C ALA A 286 3.98 4.43 -8.95
N ASP A 287 2.76 4.96 -9.14
CA ASP A 287 2.20 6.03 -8.31
C ASP A 287 1.90 5.57 -6.88
N TRP A 288 1.65 4.28 -6.68
CA TRP A 288 1.36 3.71 -5.35
C TRP A 288 2.53 3.84 -4.38
N LYS A 289 3.76 4.10 -4.86
CA LYS A 289 4.89 4.46 -4.01
C LYS A 289 4.59 5.63 -3.08
N GLN A 290 3.70 6.53 -3.49
CA GLN A 290 3.28 7.70 -2.70
C GLN A 290 2.20 7.35 -1.68
N ALA A 291 1.53 6.20 -1.82
CA ALA A 291 0.56 5.76 -0.84
C ALA A 291 1.32 5.40 0.44
N LYS A 292 1.11 6.19 1.51
CA LYS A 292 1.72 6.03 2.85
C LYS A 292 1.41 4.69 3.55
N ILE A 293 0.82 3.73 2.84
CA ILE A 293 0.42 2.42 3.35
C ILE A 293 1.48 1.34 3.12
N PHE A 294 2.50 1.59 2.29
CA PHE A 294 3.59 0.66 2.01
C PHE A 294 4.89 1.16 2.65
N ARG A 295 5.60 0.29 3.39
CA ARG A 295 6.91 0.66 3.97
C ARG A 295 8.04 0.58 2.96
N SER A 296 7.95 -0.31 1.98
CA SER A 296 8.91 -0.48 0.91
C SER A 296 8.15 -0.63 -0.41
N PHE A 297 8.48 0.20 -1.39
CA PHE A 297 7.93 0.12 -2.74
C PHE A 297 9.05 0.35 -3.73
N ASP A 298 9.61 -0.76 -4.22
CA ASP A 298 10.67 -0.77 -5.21
C ASP A 298 10.15 -1.48 -6.47
N THR A 299 9.90 -0.70 -7.51
CA THR A 299 9.35 -1.20 -8.77
C THR A 299 10.26 -2.23 -9.43
N GLU A 300 11.59 -2.11 -9.30
CA GLU A 300 12.54 -3.06 -9.89
C GLU A 300 12.52 -4.39 -9.13
N LYS A 301 12.50 -4.35 -7.78
CA LYS A 301 12.33 -5.54 -6.96
C LYS A 301 10.99 -6.23 -7.26
N ILE A 302 9.91 -5.45 -7.37
CA ILE A 302 8.57 -5.97 -7.70
C ILE A 302 8.57 -6.60 -9.10
N ALA A 303 9.21 -5.99 -10.09
CA ALA A 303 9.32 -6.54 -11.44
C ALA A 303 10.05 -7.90 -11.44
N LYS A 304 11.15 -8.01 -10.70
CA LYS A 304 11.88 -9.29 -10.55
C LYS A 304 11.01 -10.38 -9.92
N LEU A 305 10.22 -10.04 -8.89
CA LEU A 305 9.31 -10.99 -8.25
C LEU A 305 8.15 -11.41 -9.17
N ILE A 306 7.66 -10.50 -10.02
CA ILE A 306 6.69 -10.81 -11.07
C ILE A 306 7.26 -11.80 -12.07
N ASP A 307 8.51 -11.58 -12.51
CA ASP A 307 9.19 -12.47 -13.47
C ASP A 307 9.50 -13.85 -12.88
N GLN A 308 9.68 -13.93 -11.56
CA GLN A 308 9.84 -15.20 -10.83
C GLN A 308 8.51 -15.92 -10.55
N SER A 309 7.37 -15.23 -10.69
CA SER A 309 6.05 -15.80 -10.39
C SER A 309 5.51 -16.60 -11.58
N GLU A 310 4.98 -17.80 -11.31
CA GLU A 310 4.30 -18.64 -12.31
C GLU A 310 3.05 -17.97 -12.92
N VAL A 311 2.52 -16.93 -12.26
CA VAL A 311 1.27 -16.26 -12.63
C VAL A 311 1.47 -14.77 -12.92
N GLU A 312 2.71 -14.35 -13.16
CA GLU A 312 3.09 -12.96 -13.47
C GLU A 312 2.58 -11.94 -12.43
N ARG A 313 2.62 -12.31 -11.14
CA ARG A 313 2.14 -11.48 -10.04
C ARG A 313 3.11 -11.41 -8.87
N ALA A 314 3.11 -10.25 -8.21
CA ALA A 314 3.74 -10.06 -6.92
C ALA A 314 2.69 -9.69 -5.87
N ILE A 315 2.96 -10.10 -4.63
CA ILE A 315 2.12 -9.83 -3.47
C ILE A 315 2.94 -9.17 -2.37
N TYR A 316 2.44 -8.06 -1.84
CA TYR A 316 2.94 -7.45 -0.62
C TYR A 316 2.13 -7.96 0.57
N TYR A 317 2.81 -8.30 1.67
CA TYR A 317 2.16 -8.61 2.94
C TYR A 317 2.66 -7.71 4.06
N GLY A 318 1.76 -6.89 4.60
CA GLY A 318 2.06 -5.94 5.66
C GLY A 318 2.41 -6.56 7.01
N GLY A 319 2.11 -7.86 7.22
CA GLY A 319 2.53 -8.57 8.42
C GLY A 319 4.04 -8.82 8.48
N THR A 320 4.68 -9.00 7.32
CA THR A 320 6.14 -9.13 7.19
C THR A 320 6.80 -7.89 6.60
N THR A 321 6.02 -6.96 6.07
CA THR A 321 6.46 -5.73 5.39
C THR A 321 7.30 -5.97 4.14
N GLU A 322 7.11 -7.14 3.51
CA GLU A 322 7.88 -7.59 2.36
C GLU A 322 7.01 -7.87 1.13
N TRP A 323 7.67 -7.90 -0.02
CA TRP A 323 7.13 -8.32 -1.30
C TRP A 323 7.59 -9.74 -1.63
N TYR A 324 6.69 -10.51 -2.26
CA TYR A 324 6.92 -11.91 -2.62
C TYR A 324 6.43 -12.19 -4.04
N ALA A 325 7.06 -13.18 -4.70
CA ALA A 325 6.52 -13.78 -5.90
C ALA A 325 5.25 -14.56 -5.52
N MET A 326 4.18 -14.38 -6.30
CA MET A 326 2.90 -15.01 -6.00
C MET A 326 2.85 -16.42 -6.56
N ASN A 327 2.48 -17.39 -5.73
CA ASN A 327 2.18 -18.75 -6.16
C ASN A 327 0.86 -18.80 -6.95
N LYS A 328 0.71 -19.82 -7.80
CA LYS A 328 -0.57 -20.08 -8.46
C LYS A 328 -1.66 -20.42 -7.43
N LEU A 329 -2.74 -19.67 -7.45
CA LEU A 329 -3.92 -19.93 -6.63
C LEU A 329 -4.97 -20.70 -7.42
N VAL A 330 -5.82 -21.45 -6.71
CA VAL A 330 -6.96 -22.12 -7.35
C VAL A 330 -7.95 -21.06 -7.83
N ASN A 331 -8.33 -21.12 -9.09
CA ASN A 331 -9.38 -20.28 -9.65
C ASN A 331 -10.74 -20.94 -9.42
N TYR A 332 -11.66 -20.23 -8.76
CA TYR A 332 -13.03 -20.69 -8.52
C TYR A 332 -14.07 -19.90 -9.32
N SER A 333 -13.65 -19.00 -10.22
CA SER A 333 -14.56 -18.33 -11.16
C SER A 333 -14.89 -19.25 -12.33
N ALA A 334 -16.08 -19.08 -12.91
CA ALA A 334 -16.50 -19.77 -14.13
C ALA A 334 -15.65 -19.37 -15.36
N PHE A 335 -14.83 -18.32 -15.22
CA PHE A 335 -13.90 -17.86 -16.23
C PHE A 335 -12.47 -17.80 -15.67
N ASP A 336 -11.56 -18.49 -16.35
CA ASP A 336 -10.12 -18.40 -16.13
C ASP A 336 -9.54 -17.22 -16.92
N ARG A 337 -9.21 -16.15 -16.19
CA ARG A 337 -8.62 -14.94 -16.77
C ARG A 337 -7.13 -15.09 -17.08
N ASP A 338 -6.46 -16.06 -16.47
CA ASP A 338 -5.04 -16.32 -16.64
C ASP A 338 -4.83 -17.10 -17.94
N ASN A 339 -5.68 -18.09 -18.19
CA ASN A 339 -5.63 -18.91 -19.40
C ASN A 339 -6.64 -18.49 -20.49
N LYS A 340 -7.52 -17.51 -20.20
CA LYS A 340 -8.62 -17.05 -21.07
C LYS A 340 -9.60 -18.17 -21.45
N GLN A 341 -9.92 -19.06 -20.53
CA GLN A 341 -10.80 -20.21 -20.74
C GLN A 341 -12.10 -20.08 -19.92
N VAL A 342 -13.18 -20.69 -20.40
CA VAL A 342 -14.44 -20.85 -19.64
C VAL A 342 -14.43 -22.24 -19.02
N HIS A 343 -14.81 -22.37 -17.75
CA HIS A 343 -14.94 -23.63 -17.03
C HIS A 343 -16.34 -24.20 -17.10
#